data_AF-A0A2F0AGG3-F1
#
_entry.id   AF-A0A2F0AGG3-F1
#
_cell.length_a   1.000
_cell.length_b   1.000
_cell.length_c   1.000
_cell.angle_alpha   90.00
_cell.angle_beta   90.00
_cell.angle_gamma   90.00
#
_symmetry.space_group_name_H-M   'P 1'
#
loop_
_entity.id
_entity.type
_entity.pdbx_description
1 polymer ?
#
loop_
_entity_poly.entity_id
_entity_poly.type
_entity_poly.pdbx_seq_one_letter_code
_entity_poly.pdbx_strand_id
1 'polypeptide(L)'
;MNLDELSRKLNKVDDSLKNDKSYEKIIENLKEYDPRIKNEYYNSLKPSEREYQKRNDEYKRLVEGFSQAYLDFCEWYVGPELQRETFLDNKDSIHSLYFLFVMSLFFKE
;
A
#
# COMPACT_ATOMS: atom_id res chain seq x y z
N MET A 1 4.72 -49.73 3.10
CA MET A 1 4.52 -48.29 3.38
C MET A 1 4.52 -47.57 2.04
N ASN A 2 3.43 -46.89 1.69
CA ASN A 2 3.25 -46.34 0.34
C ASN A 2 3.84 -44.93 0.26
N LEU A 3 5.09 -44.83 -0.21
CA LEU A 3 5.87 -43.58 -0.27
C LEU A 3 5.19 -42.50 -1.14
N ASP A 4 4.53 -42.92 -2.23
CA ASP A 4 3.82 -42.00 -3.13
C ASP A 4 2.60 -41.34 -2.48
N GLU A 5 1.89 -42.08 -1.63
CA GLU A 5 0.74 -41.56 -0.90
C GLU A 5 1.17 -40.57 0.18
N LEU A 6 2.34 -40.79 0.79
CA LEU A 6 2.94 -39.89 1.76
C LEU A 6 3.40 -38.58 1.10
N SER A 7 4.04 -38.67 -0.06
CA SER A 7 4.45 -37.50 -0.86
C SER A 7 3.25 -36.66 -1.30
N ARG A 8 2.17 -37.29 -1.77
CA ARG A 8 0.93 -36.59 -2.12
C ARG A 8 0.31 -35.86 -0.93
N LYS A 9 0.25 -36.49 0.25
CA LYS A 9 -0.29 -35.86 1.46
C LYS A 9 0.57 -34.68 1.91
N LEU A 10 1.90 -34.82 1.84
CA LEU A 10 2.83 -33.76 2.20
C LEU A 10 2.69 -32.54 1.27
N ASN A 11 2.64 -32.76 -0.05
CA ASN A 11 2.45 -31.67 -1.01
C ASN A 11 1.11 -30.96 -0.82
N LYS A 12 0.05 -31.71 -0.50
CA LYS A 12 -1.27 -31.12 -0.25
C LYS A 12 -1.30 -30.26 1.02
N VAL A 13 -0.54 -30.65 2.04
CA VAL A 13 -0.36 -29.85 3.26
C VAL A 13 0.48 -28.60 2.97
N ASP A 14 1.56 -28.74 2.19
CA ASP A 14 2.42 -27.62 1.79
C ASP A 14 1.66 -26.56 0.97
N ASP A 15 0.84 -27.01 0.00
CA ASP A 15 -0.03 -26.14 -0.78
C ASP A 15 -1.12 -25.48 0.06
N SER A 16 -1.65 -26.17 1.06
CA SER A 16 -2.63 -25.61 2.00
C SER A 16 -1.99 -24.55 2.90
N LEU A 17 -0.75 -24.77 3.35
CA LEU A 17 -0.03 -23.81 4.20
C LEU A 17 0.37 -22.56 3.42
N LYS A 18 0.85 -22.71 2.19
CA LYS A 18 1.25 -21.58 1.33
C LYS A 18 0.08 -20.66 0.97
N ASN A 19 -1.13 -21.20 0.93
CA ASN A 19 -2.34 -20.43 0.62
C ASN A 19 -3.07 -19.92 1.87
N ASP A 20 -2.62 -20.25 3.07
CA ASP A 20 -3.28 -19.83 4.30
C ASP A 20 -2.96 -18.37 4.64
N LYS A 21 -3.83 -17.47 4.22
CA LYS A 21 -3.79 -16.04 4.54
C LYS A 21 -4.50 -15.69 5.87
N SER A 22 -4.90 -16.69 6.65
CA SER A 22 -5.61 -16.47 7.90
C SER A 22 -4.78 -15.61 8.87
N TYR A 23 -3.48 -15.86 8.95
CA TYR A 23 -2.55 -15.10 9.79
C TYR A 23 -2.44 -13.63 9.36
N GLU A 24 -2.30 -13.36 8.07
CA GLU A 24 -2.22 -11.98 7.53
C GLU A 24 -3.49 -11.18 7.85
N LYS A 25 -4.67 -11.79 7.70
CA LYS A 25 -5.96 -11.17 8.06
C LYS A 25 -6.08 -10.87 9.54
N ILE A 26 -5.60 -11.76 10.41
CA ILE A 26 -5.64 -11.54 11.85
C ILE A 26 -4.76 -10.34 12.21
N ILE A 27 -3.54 -10.29 11.67
CA ILE A 27 -2.63 -9.17 11.92
C ILE A 27 -3.19 -7.86 11.37
N GLU A 28 -3.81 -7.88 10.18
CA GLU A 28 -4.43 -6.70 9.58
C GLU A 28 -5.52 -6.08 10.47
N ASN A 29 -6.37 -6.91 11.09
CA ASN A 29 -7.41 -6.44 12.00
C ASN A 29 -6.84 -5.97 13.35
N LEU A 30 -5.74 -6.57 13.81
CA LEU A 30 -5.16 -6.29 15.13
C LEU A 30 -4.18 -5.11 15.13
N LYS A 31 -3.70 -4.67 13.97
CA LYS A 31 -2.72 -3.57 13.83
C LYS A 31 -3.20 -2.23 14.43
N GLU A 32 -4.52 -2.03 14.50
CA GLU A 32 -5.12 -0.80 15.03
C GLU A 32 -5.21 -0.80 16.57
N TYR A 33 -5.20 -1.99 17.18
CA TYR A 33 -5.40 -2.17 18.61
C TYR A 33 -4.10 -2.26 19.41
N ASP A 34 -3.03 -2.83 18.84
CA ASP A 34 -1.73 -2.99 19.53
C ASP A 34 -0.54 -2.45 18.69
N PRO A 35 0.23 -1.48 19.20
CA PRO A 35 1.45 -0.98 18.56
C PRO A 35 2.50 -2.06 18.26
N ARG A 36 2.53 -3.15 19.02
CA ARG A 36 3.48 -4.26 18.84
C ARG A 36 3.15 -5.06 17.58
N ILE A 37 1.86 -5.20 17.29
CA ILE A 37 1.34 -5.93 16.12
C ILE A 37 1.57 -5.13 14.83
N LYS A 38 1.65 -3.79 14.90
CA LYS A 38 2.02 -2.97 13.72
C LYS A 38 3.36 -3.37 13.12
N ASN A 39 4.36 -3.69 13.95
CA ASN A 39 5.67 -4.11 13.43
C ASN A 39 5.61 -5.49 12.76
N GLU A 40 4.81 -6.41 13.31
CA GLU A 40 4.58 -7.71 12.68
C GLU A 40 3.81 -7.58 11.37
N TYR A 41 2.81 -6.70 11.32
CA TYR A 41 2.07 -6.33 10.11
C TYR A 41 3.00 -5.77 9.02
N TYR A 42 3.89 -4.85 9.38
CA TYR A 42 4.88 -4.35 8.43
C TYR A 42 5.78 -5.46 7.90
N ASN A 43 6.15 -6.41 8.76
CA ASN A 43 7.02 -7.51 8.36
C ASN A 43 6.32 -8.54 7.46
N SER A 44 5.00 -8.69 7.54
CA SER A 44 4.24 -9.56 6.63
C SER A 44 4.05 -8.94 5.24
N LEU A 45 4.18 -7.62 5.11
CA LEU A 45 4.03 -6.92 3.83
C LEU A 45 5.28 -7.02 2.94
N LYS A 46 5.04 -6.94 1.61
CA LYS A 46 6.08 -6.76 0.59
C LYS A 46 6.92 -5.50 0.89
N PRO A 47 8.21 -5.46 0.50
CA PRO A 47 9.09 -4.33 0.81
C PRO A 47 8.53 -2.95 0.43
N SER A 48 8.00 -2.80 -0.79
CA SER A 48 7.41 -1.53 -1.25
C SER A 48 6.17 -1.12 -0.45
N GLU A 49 5.26 -2.08 -0.21
CA GLU A 49 4.03 -1.84 0.54
C GLU A 49 4.32 -1.52 2.01
N ARG A 50 5.34 -2.15 2.58
CA ARG A 50 5.82 -1.88 3.93
C ARG A 50 6.30 -0.45 4.09
N GLU A 51 7.12 0.03 3.15
CA GLU A 51 7.63 1.40 3.20
C GLU A 51 6.52 2.43 3.02
N TYR A 52 5.63 2.21 2.05
CA TYR A 52 4.45 3.04 1.86
C TYR A 52 3.64 3.13 3.15
N GLN A 53 3.31 1.99 3.76
CA GLN A 53 2.44 1.96 4.92
C GLN A 53 3.06 2.64 6.14
N LYS A 54 4.37 2.47 6.36
CA LYS A 54 5.08 3.21 7.42
C LYS A 54 5.00 4.72 7.23
N ARG A 55 5.24 5.21 6.02
CA ARG A 55 5.17 6.63 5.67
C ARG A 55 3.75 7.17 5.77
N ASN A 56 2.76 6.38 5.38
CA ASN A 56 1.34 6.75 5.47
C ASN A 56 0.88 6.86 6.92
N ASP A 57 1.26 5.90 7.78
CA ASP A 57 0.96 5.94 9.21
C ASP A 57 1.63 7.14 9.90
N GLU A 58 2.86 7.48 9.51
CA GLU A 58 3.56 8.68 9.99
C GLU A 58 2.86 9.97 9.55
N TYR A 59 2.47 10.04 8.27
CA TYR A 59 1.70 11.16 7.74
C TYR A 59 0.37 11.36 8.49
N LYS A 60 -0.40 10.29 8.69
CA LYS A 60 -1.67 10.34 9.42
C LYS A 60 -1.47 10.87 10.84
N ARG A 61 -0.43 10.40 11.56
CA ARG A 61 -0.09 10.92 12.90
C ARG A 61 0.24 12.41 12.91
N LEU A 62 0.94 12.91 11.90
CA LEU A 62 1.27 14.33 11.81
C LEU A 62 0.02 15.17 11.56
N VAL A 63 -0.88 14.69 10.72
CA VAL A 63 -2.09 15.40 10.30
C VAL A 63 -3.21 15.36 11.36
N GLU A 64 -3.28 14.29 12.16
CA GLU A 64 -4.31 14.07 13.20
C GLU A 64 -4.38 15.20 14.25
N GLY A 65 -3.28 15.93 14.46
CA GLY A 65 -3.23 17.06 15.38
C GLY A 65 -3.87 18.37 14.86
N PHE A 66 -4.27 18.42 13.59
CA PHE A 66 -4.81 19.63 12.96
C PHE A 66 -6.32 19.55 12.76
N SER A 67 -6.98 20.72 12.77
CA SER A 67 -8.41 20.79 12.48
C SER A 67 -8.68 20.57 10.99
N GLN A 68 -9.83 19.99 10.66
CA GLN A 68 -10.22 19.76 9.26
C GLN A 68 -10.20 21.06 8.44
N ALA A 69 -10.70 22.15 9.02
CA ALA A 69 -10.68 23.46 8.36
C ALA A 69 -9.26 23.92 8.01
N TYR A 70 -8.27 23.69 8.88
CA TYR A 70 -6.87 24.01 8.58
C TYR A 70 -6.33 23.15 7.43
N LEU A 71 -6.66 21.85 7.44
CA LEU A 71 -6.24 20.92 6.38
C LEU A 71 -6.82 21.29 5.02
N ASP A 72 -8.08 21.71 4.97
CA ASP A 72 -8.76 22.12 3.74
C ASP A 72 -8.14 23.39 3.11
N PHE A 73 -7.54 24.28 3.92
CA PHE A 73 -6.82 25.46 3.45
C PHE A 73 -5.34 25.22 3.16
N CYS A 74 -4.81 24.05 3.53
CA CYS A 74 -3.38 23.77 3.41
C CYS A 74 -3.07 23.20 2.03
N GLU A 75 -2.32 23.92 1.19
CA GLU A 75 -1.94 23.50 -0.17
C GLU A 75 -1.19 22.16 -0.21
N TRP A 76 -0.55 21.78 0.90
CA TRP A 76 0.27 20.58 1.00
C TRP A 76 -0.49 19.37 1.58
N TYR A 77 -1.76 19.55 1.92
CA TYR A 77 -2.62 18.45 2.34
C TYR A 77 -3.07 17.65 1.11
N VAL A 78 -2.64 16.39 1.05
CA VAL A 78 -2.89 15.48 -0.09
C VAL A 78 -4.08 14.55 0.12
N GLY A 79 -4.80 14.70 1.23
CA GLY A 79 -5.95 13.89 1.60
C GLY A 79 -5.71 12.97 2.80
N PRO A 80 -6.64 12.05 3.10
CA PRO A 80 -6.55 11.20 4.28
C PRO A 80 -5.45 10.13 4.20
N GLU A 81 -4.98 9.78 3.00
CA GLU A 81 -3.87 8.85 2.79
C GLU A 81 -2.89 9.41 1.77
N LEU A 82 -1.60 9.06 1.91
CA LEU A 82 -0.60 9.38 0.90
C LEU A 82 -0.98 8.74 -0.44
N GLN A 83 -0.85 9.49 -1.52
CA GLN A 83 -1.12 8.99 -2.86
C GLN A 83 -0.15 7.85 -3.21
N ARG A 84 -0.71 6.72 -3.66
CA ARG A 84 0.07 5.50 -4.03
C ARG A 84 0.68 5.59 -5.41
N GLU A 85 0.00 6.29 -6.31
CA GLU A 85 0.42 6.49 -7.69
C GLU A 85 0.68 7.97 -7.87
N THR A 86 1.93 8.29 -8.21
CA THR A 86 2.29 9.62 -8.67
C THR A 86 1.99 9.68 -10.16
N PHE A 87 1.49 10.82 -10.67
CA PHE A 87 1.20 11.02 -12.11
C PHE A 87 2.39 10.74 -13.05
N LEU A 88 3.59 10.50 -12.53
CA LEU A 88 4.81 10.22 -13.27
C LEU A 88 5.25 8.74 -13.23
N ASP A 89 4.53 7.86 -12.54
CA ASP A 89 4.99 6.48 -12.32
C ASP A 89 4.80 5.56 -13.53
N ASN A 90 3.89 5.90 -14.45
CA ASN A 90 3.68 5.13 -15.68
C ASN A 90 4.15 5.92 -16.92
N LYS A 91 4.80 5.22 -17.86
CA LYS A 91 5.30 5.77 -19.13
C LYS A 91 4.18 6.45 -19.93
N ASP A 92 2.96 5.92 -19.86
CA ASP A 92 1.79 6.49 -20.53
C ASP A 92 1.32 7.80 -19.89
N SER A 93 1.47 7.95 -18.57
CA SER A 93 1.18 9.19 -17.86
C SER A 93 2.19 10.29 -18.22
N ILE A 94 3.46 9.90 -18.43
CA ILE A 94 4.50 10.80 -18.94
C ILE A 94 4.18 11.23 -20.38
N HIS A 95 3.79 10.31 -21.27
CA HIS A 95 3.38 10.67 -22.63
C HIS A 95 2.16 11.59 -22.63
N SER A 96 1.19 11.35 -21.75
CA SER A 96 0.00 12.20 -21.60
C SER A 96 0.37 13.61 -21.12
N LEU A 97 1.34 13.74 -20.20
CA LEU A 97 1.85 15.03 -19.75
C LEU A 97 2.58 15.79 -20.88
N TYR A 98 3.44 15.12 -21.65
CA TYR A 98 4.08 15.72 -22.81
C TYR A 98 3.07 16.14 -23.87
N PHE A 99 2.03 15.33 -24.11
CA PHE A 99 0.95 15.67 -25.01
C PHE A 99 0.18 16.91 -24.52
N LEU A 100 -0.19 16.97 -23.24
CA LEU A 100 -0.87 18.14 -22.66
C LEU A 100 -0.01 19.41 -22.79
N PHE A 101 1.29 19.30 -22.52
CA PHE A 101 2.25 20.39 -22.70
C PHE A 101 2.30 20.87 -24.15
N VAL A 102 2.44 19.97 -25.12
CA VAL A 102 2.41 20.31 -26.55
C VAL A 102 1.08 20.94 -26.94
N MET A 103 -0.05 20.38 -26.52
CA MET A 103 -1.38 20.92 -26.82
C MET A 103 -1.59 22.31 -26.20
N SER A 104 -1.06 22.56 -25.00
CA SER A 104 -1.12 23.89 -24.36
C SER A 104 -0.40 24.99 -25.15
N LEU A 105 0.59 24.63 -25.98
CA LEU A 105 1.24 25.57 -26.89
C LEU A 105 0.32 25.98 -28.04
N PHE A 106 -0.63 25.12 -28.43
CA PHE A 106 -1.63 25.39 -29.47
C PHE A 106 -2.90 26.06 -28.93
N PHE A 107 -3.15 26.02 -27.61
CA PHE A 107 -4.20 26.80 -26.96
C PHE A 107 -3.78 28.25 -26.66
N LYS A 108 -2.55 28.62 -27.01
CA LYS A 108 -2.03 29.98 -26.88
C LYS A 108 -2.22 30.73 -28.20
N GLU A 109 -3.49 30.91 -28.59
CA GLU A 109 -3.96 31.92 -29.54
C GLU A 109 -5.08 32.73 -28.90
#